data_AF-A0A844BRY0-F1
#
_entry.id   AF-A0A844BRY0-F1
#
_cell.length_a   1.000
_cell.length_b   1.000
_cell.length_c   1.000
_cell.angle_alpha   90.00
_cell.angle_beta   90.00
_cell.angle_gamma   90.00
#
_symmetry.space_group_name_H-M   'P 1'
#
loop_
_entity.id
_entity.type
_entity.pdbx_description
1 polymer ?
#
loop_
_entity_poly.entity_id
_entity_poly.type
_entity_poly.pdbx_seq_one_letter_code
_entity_poly.pdbx_strand_id
1 'polypeptide(L)'
;MCFDDNNLELKAKVENYVTIDKKISELTKRKLATSATYYALHSLTGGMALGKLESIYHRAETTEQIALKLWVKERAIQRRIDRLKQKQRLFRQCMGGIDLSKLEHDLRLFYVTELEWQAYEAIGEIEYYLEEHRKTKERINGVGLDQEQQNQMKEAGNTLLNRIKELAL
;
A
#
# COMPACT_ATOMS: atom_id res chain seq x y z
N MET A 1 21.35 31.59 4.71
CA MET A 1 21.07 30.65 3.61
C MET A 1 19.69 30.06 3.90
N CYS A 2 18.68 30.49 3.16
CA CYS A 2 17.36 29.85 3.22
C CYS A 2 17.47 28.57 2.38
N PHE A 3 17.25 27.42 2.99
CA PHE A 3 17.09 26.18 2.24
C PHE A 3 15.75 26.29 1.50
N ASP A 4 15.74 26.14 0.18
CA ASP A 4 14.48 26.07 -0.56
C ASP A 4 13.69 24.86 -0.06
N ASP A 5 12.53 25.08 0.56
CA ASP A 5 11.65 24.02 1.08
C ASP A 5 11.33 22.96 0.00
N ASN A 6 11.33 23.36 -1.27
CA ASN A 6 11.17 22.48 -2.43
C ASN A 6 12.28 21.43 -2.57
N ASN A 7 13.53 21.76 -2.23
CA ASN A 7 14.64 20.81 -2.29
C ASN A 7 14.53 19.75 -1.20
N LEU A 8 14.00 20.14 -0.03
CA LEU A 8 13.76 19.23 1.08
C LEU A 8 12.63 18.23 0.76
N GLU A 9 11.54 18.72 0.17
CA GLU A 9 10.43 17.87 -0.26
C GLU A 9 10.85 16.87 -1.35
N LEU A 10 11.66 17.32 -2.32
CA LEU A 10 12.20 16.47 -3.38
C LEU A 10 13.04 15.33 -2.80
N LYS A 11 14.06 15.66 -1.99
CA LYS A 11 14.93 14.65 -1.37
C LYS A 11 14.13 13.66 -0.52
N ALA A 12 13.14 14.14 0.25
CA ALA A 12 12.29 13.27 1.06
C ALA A 12 11.45 12.30 0.20
N LYS A 13 10.93 12.74 -0.95
CA LYS A 13 10.19 11.88 -1.88
C LYS A 13 11.09 10.84 -2.53
N VAL A 14 12.28 11.23 -2.99
CA VAL A 14 13.26 10.31 -3.58
C VAL A 14 13.75 9.29 -2.55
N GLU A 15 14.11 9.73 -1.34
CA GLU A 15 14.52 8.86 -0.23
C GLU A 15 13.42 7.84 0.12
N ASN A 16 12.15 8.25 0.08
CA ASN A 16 11.03 7.36 0.35
C ASN A 16 10.95 6.18 -0.62
N TYR A 17 11.36 6.36 -1.87
CA TYR A 17 11.40 5.34 -2.91
C TYR A 17 12.65 4.48 -2.83
N VAL A 18 13.81 5.09 -2.55
CA VAL A 18 15.08 4.37 -2.36
C VAL A 18 15.01 3.42 -1.16
N THR A 19 14.32 3.84 -0.08
CA THR A 19 14.15 3.04 1.14
C THR A 19 13.06 1.97 1.07
N ILE A 20 12.42 1.75 -0.09
CA ILE A 20 11.31 0.77 -0.20
C ILE A 20 11.76 -0.65 0.18
N ASP A 21 12.96 -1.09 -0.22
CA ASP A 21 13.49 -2.42 0.14
C ASP A 21 13.56 -2.61 1.66
N LYS A 22 14.06 -1.59 2.37
CA LYS A 22 14.15 -1.58 3.84
C LYS A 22 12.75 -1.67 4.46
N LYS A 23 11.79 -0.89 3.96
CA LYS A 23 10.38 -0.91 4.41
C LYS A 23 9.71 -2.26 4.18
N ILE A 24 9.96 -2.91 3.03
CA ILE A 24 9.45 -4.26 2.73
C ILE A 24 10.04 -5.28 3.72
N SER A 25 11.34 -5.23 3.97
CA SER A 25 12.01 -6.12 4.91
C SER A 25 11.46 -5.98 6.33
N GLU A 26 11.29 -4.74 6.80
CA GLU A 26 10.72 -4.45 8.12
C GLU A 26 9.28 -4.97 8.25
N LEU A 27 8.42 -4.70 7.26
CA LEU A 27 7.05 -5.18 7.26
C LEU A 27 6.98 -6.71 7.20
N THR A 28 7.89 -7.35 6.48
CA THR A 28 7.96 -8.82 6.40
C THR A 28 8.34 -9.42 7.75
N LYS A 29 9.34 -8.85 8.44
CA LYS A 29 9.68 -9.23 9.82
C LYS A 29 8.51 -9.03 10.77
N ARG A 30 7.83 -7.89 10.69
CA ARG A 30 6.64 -7.59 11.50
C ARG A 30 5.50 -8.58 11.24
N LYS A 31 5.28 -8.97 9.99
CA LYS A 31 4.29 -10.00 9.64
C LYS A 31 4.62 -11.33 10.31
N LEU A 32 5.88 -11.79 10.22
CA LEU A 32 6.32 -13.04 10.86
C LEU A 32 6.17 -13.01 12.38
N ALA A 33 6.41 -11.85 13.02
CA ALA A 33 6.26 -11.68 14.45
C ALA A 33 4.80 -11.44 14.91
N THR A 34 3.84 -11.30 13.99
CA THR A 34 2.47 -10.86 14.32
C THR A 34 1.77 -11.86 15.25
N SER A 35 1.85 -13.16 14.96
CA SER A 35 1.23 -14.20 15.79
C SER A 35 1.87 -14.28 17.18
N ALA A 36 3.20 -14.34 17.25
CA ALA A 36 3.94 -14.41 18.51
C ALA A 36 3.65 -13.20 19.41
N THR A 37 3.66 -11.99 18.85
CA THR A 37 3.34 -10.76 19.58
C THR A 37 1.89 -10.75 20.04
N TYR A 38 0.97 -11.29 19.24
CA TYR A 38 -0.44 -11.34 19.61
C TYR A 38 -0.67 -12.25 20.82
N TYR A 39 -0.13 -13.47 20.79
CA TYR A 39 -0.27 -14.43 21.90
C TYR A 39 0.44 -13.97 23.18
N ALA A 40 1.51 -13.19 23.08
CA ALA A 40 2.14 -12.57 24.24
C ALA A 40 1.27 -11.48 24.91
N LEU A 41 0.34 -10.87 24.14
CA LEU A 41 -0.48 -9.73 24.57
C LEU A 41 -1.95 -10.08 24.82
N HIS A 42 -2.38 -11.32 24.58
CA HIS A 42 -3.79 -11.71 24.73
C HIS A 42 -3.87 -13.08 25.41
N SER A 43 -4.86 -13.25 26.27
CA SER A 43 -5.09 -14.52 26.98
C SER A 43 -6.28 -15.28 26.38
N LEU A 44 -6.07 -16.56 26.11
CA LEU A 44 -7.13 -17.49 25.72
C LEU A 44 -8.05 -17.84 26.89
N THR A 45 -7.51 -17.91 28.10
CA THR A 45 -8.22 -18.32 29.32
C THR A 45 -8.72 -17.14 30.16
N GLY A 46 -8.32 -15.91 29.80
CA GLY A 46 -8.48 -14.73 30.64
C GLY A 46 -7.53 -14.72 31.84
N GLY A 47 -7.57 -13.66 32.65
CA GLY A 47 -6.87 -13.59 33.94
C GLY A 47 -5.36 -13.36 33.88
N MET A 48 -4.80 -13.07 32.70
CA MET A 48 -3.38 -12.73 32.56
C MET A 48 -3.17 -11.26 32.95
N ALA A 49 -2.34 -11.01 33.97
CA ALA A 49 -2.03 -9.66 34.45
C ALA A 49 -1.07 -8.94 33.50
N LEU A 50 -1.35 -7.66 33.22
CA LEU A 50 -0.54 -6.83 32.34
C LEU A 50 0.56 -6.12 33.17
N GLY A 51 1.73 -6.75 33.26
CA GLY A 51 2.85 -6.21 34.05
C GLY A 51 2.59 -6.24 35.57
N LYS A 52 3.18 -5.29 36.32
CA LYS A 52 3.05 -5.21 37.79
C LYS A 52 1.74 -4.54 38.27
N LEU A 53 0.84 -4.20 37.38
CA LEU A 53 -0.42 -3.54 37.72
C LEU A 53 -1.51 -4.60 37.92
N GLU A 54 -1.79 -4.90 39.19
CA GLU A 54 -2.72 -5.95 39.65
C GLU A 54 -4.19 -5.78 39.19
N SER A 55 -4.55 -4.67 38.53
CA SER A 55 -5.93 -4.32 38.17
C SER A 55 -6.28 -4.44 36.69
N ILE A 56 -5.32 -4.77 35.82
CA ILE A 56 -5.55 -4.90 34.37
C ILE A 56 -5.37 -6.36 33.96
N TYR A 57 -6.47 -7.10 33.94
CA TYR A 57 -6.53 -8.48 33.45
C TYR A 57 -7.00 -8.53 32.00
N HIS A 58 -6.35 -9.34 31.18
CA HIS A 58 -6.89 -9.66 29.86
C HIS A 58 -8.21 -10.42 30.01
N ARG A 59 -9.25 -9.95 29.30
CA ARG A 59 -10.45 -10.75 29.06
C ARG A 59 -10.08 -11.93 28.16
N ALA A 60 -10.71 -13.07 28.39
CA ALA A 60 -10.58 -14.24 27.53
C ALA A 60 -11.08 -13.88 26.12
N GLU A 61 -10.28 -14.21 25.10
CA GLU A 61 -10.72 -14.16 23.70
C GLU A 61 -10.89 -15.57 23.16
N THR A 62 -11.96 -15.81 22.39
CA THR A 62 -12.17 -17.12 21.78
C THR A 62 -11.17 -17.34 20.63
N THR A 63 -10.90 -18.60 20.33
CA THR A 63 -10.00 -19.01 19.24
C THR A 63 -10.38 -18.40 17.90
N GLU A 64 -11.68 -18.29 17.60
CA GLU A 64 -12.20 -17.73 16.36
C GLU A 64 -11.94 -16.22 16.29
N GLN A 65 -12.13 -15.49 17.40
CA GLN A 65 -11.88 -14.06 17.47
C GLN A 65 -10.40 -13.74 17.27
N ILE A 66 -9.51 -14.55 17.86
CA ILE A 66 -8.07 -14.42 17.71
C ILE A 66 -7.65 -14.70 16.26
N ALA A 67 -8.14 -15.79 15.68
CA ALA A 67 -7.85 -16.16 14.30
C ALA A 67 -8.27 -15.05 13.31
N LEU A 68 -9.47 -14.48 13.48
CA LEU A 68 -9.95 -13.37 12.66
C LEU A 68 -9.06 -12.12 12.81
N LYS A 69 -8.71 -11.72 14.03
CA LYS A 69 -7.88 -10.54 14.27
C LYS A 69 -6.47 -10.71 13.72
N LEU A 70 -5.87 -11.89 13.87
CA LEU A 70 -4.57 -12.23 13.28
C LEU A 70 -4.63 -12.16 11.76
N TRP A 71 -5.62 -12.82 11.15
CA TRP A 71 -5.80 -12.82 9.71
C TRP A 71 -6.00 -11.41 9.14
N VAL A 72 -6.81 -10.57 9.80
CA VAL A 72 -7.00 -9.17 9.39
C VAL A 72 -5.69 -8.40 9.46
N LYS A 73 -4.93 -8.53 10.56
CA LYS A 73 -3.63 -7.85 10.73
C LYS A 73 -2.62 -8.30 9.69
N GLU A 74 -2.45 -9.60 9.50
CA GLU A 74 -1.52 -10.16 8.51
C GLU A 74 -1.91 -9.76 7.08
N ARG A 75 -3.20 -9.81 6.75
CA ARG A 75 -3.70 -9.39 5.43
C ARG A 75 -3.54 -7.89 5.20
N ALA A 76 -3.64 -7.06 6.24
CA ALA A 76 -3.35 -5.63 6.14
C ALA A 76 -1.87 -5.37 5.89
N ILE A 77 -0.98 -6.06 6.61
CA ILE A 77 0.48 -5.96 6.39
C ILE A 77 0.85 -6.45 4.99
N GLN A 78 0.29 -7.59 4.55
CA GLN A 78 0.53 -8.13 3.22
C GLN A 78 0.12 -7.14 2.12
N ARG A 79 -1.08 -6.56 2.20
CA ARG A 79 -1.53 -5.51 1.26
C ARG A 79 -0.59 -4.30 1.22
N ARG A 80 0.07 -3.96 2.33
CA ARG A 80 1.07 -2.88 2.36
C ARG A 80 2.37 -3.30 1.67
N ILE A 81 2.84 -4.53 1.90
CA ILE A 81 4.00 -5.10 1.21
C ILE A 81 3.76 -5.15 -0.30
N ASP A 82 2.59 -5.62 -0.75
CA ASP A 82 2.27 -5.77 -2.17
C ASP A 82 2.29 -4.41 -2.88
N ARG A 83 1.72 -3.38 -2.25
CA ARG A 83 1.77 -1.99 -2.77
C ARG A 83 3.19 -1.47 -2.89
N LEU A 84 4.03 -1.71 -1.89
CA LEU A 84 5.44 -1.29 -1.91
C LEU A 84 6.24 -2.02 -3.00
N LYS A 85 6.03 -3.34 -3.15
CA LYS A 85 6.63 -4.12 -4.24
C LYS A 85 6.22 -3.61 -5.61
N GLN A 86 4.95 -3.24 -5.79
CA GLN A 86 4.47 -2.66 -7.04
C GLN A 86 5.14 -1.30 -7.32
N LYS A 87 5.19 -0.40 -6.32
CA LYS A 87 5.88 0.90 -6.45
C LYS A 87 7.35 0.71 -6.85
N GLN A 88 8.05 -0.19 -6.18
CA GLN A 88 9.44 -0.48 -6.47
C GLN A 88 9.65 -1.03 -7.88
N ARG A 89 8.79 -1.96 -8.32
CA ARG A 89 8.88 -2.53 -9.67
C ARG A 89 8.76 -1.45 -10.72
N LEU A 90 7.75 -0.58 -10.60
CA LEU A 90 7.55 0.54 -11.53
C LEU A 90 8.73 1.51 -11.49
N PHE A 91 9.23 1.83 -10.30
CA PHE A 91 10.39 2.71 -10.14
C PHE A 91 11.64 2.17 -10.84
N ARG A 92 11.95 0.88 -10.67
CA ARG A 92 13.08 0.24 -11.36
C ARG A 92 12.87 0.15 -12.87
N GLN A 93 11.63 0.08 -13.35
CA GLN A 93 11.32 0.08 -14.78
C GLN A 93 11.49 1.47 -15.41
N CYS A 94 10.98 2.53 -14.77
CA CYS A 94 11.11 3.91 -15.24
C CYS A 94 12.58 4.37 -15.25
N MET A 95 13.34 4.01 -14.21
CA MET A 95 14.71 4.47 -14.02
C MET A 95 15.77 3.51 -14.59
N GLY A 96 15.44 2.76 -15.65
CA GLY A 96 16.25 1.70 -16.27
C GLY A 96 17.73 1.61 -15.85
N GLY A 97 18.05 0.67 -14.96
CA GLY A 97 19.44 0.37 -14.57
C GLY A 97 20.09 1.38 -13.61
N ILE A 98 19.31 2.23 -12.92
CA ILE A 98 19.85 3.18 -11.93
C ILE A 98 20.82 2.50 -10.97
N ASP A 99 21.95 3.17 -10.76
CA ASP A 99 22.85 2.88 -9.65
C ASP A 99 22.23 3.46 -8.37
N LEU A 100 21.48 2.61 -7.66
CA LEU A 100 20.86 2.96 -6.38
C LEU A 100 21.90 3.43 -5.35
N SER A 101 23.14 2.94 -5.44
CA SER A 101 24.22 3.35 -4.53
C SER A 101 24.64 4.79 -4.79
N LYS A 102 24.68 5.19 -6.07
CA LYS A 102 24.94 6.58 -6.47
C LYS A 102 23.80 7.50 -6.04
N LEU A 103 22.54 7.09 -6.23
CA LEU A 103 21.39 7.86 -5.77
C LEU A 103 21.35 7.99 -4.23
N GLU A 104 21.69 6.93 -3.49
CA GLU A 104 21.83 6.98 -2.02
C GLU A 104 22.96 7.90 -1.56
N HIS A 105 24.04 8.01 -2.34
CA HIS A 105 25.13 8.94 -2.06
C HIS A 105 24.71 10.38 -2.29
N ASP A 106 24.08 10.67 -3.44
CA ASP A 106 23.60 12.01 -3.82
C ASP A 106 22.60 12.56 -2.80
N LEU A 107 21.73 11.71 -2.23
CA LEU A 107 20.79 12.08 -1.17
C LEU A 107 21.46 12.65 0.09
N ARG A 108 22.73 12.31 0.36
CA ARG A 108 23.48 12.82 1.52
C ARG A 108 24.11 14.19 1.27
N LEU A 109 24.13 14.63 0.02
CA LEU A 109 24.68 15.94 -0.35
C LEU A 109 23.69 17.05 0.04
N PHE A 110 24.24 18.22 0.36
CA PHE A 110 23.45 19.39 0.78
C PHE A 110 22.67 20.06 -0.37
N TYR A 111 22.95 19.70 -1.61
CA TYR A 111 22.29 20.23 -2.81
C TYR A 111 21.60 19.11 -3.60
N VAL A 112 20.65 19.48 -4.45
CA VAL A 112 19.93 18.53 -5.31
C VAL A 112 20.75 18.24 -6.57
N THR A 113 20.94 16.96 -6.90
CA THR A 113 21.62 16.51 -8.12
C THR A 113 20.63 16.26 -9.25
N GLU A 114 21.12 16.23 -10.49
CA GLU A 114 20.29 15.90 -11.67
C GLU A 114 19.64 14.52 -11.56
N LEU A 115 20.36 13.55 -10.97
CA LEU A 115 19.84 12.19 -10.76
C LEU A 115 18.66 12.17 -9.78
N GLU A 116 18.69 13.02 -8.75
CA GLU A 116 17.57 13.17 -7.81
C GLU A 116 16.35 13.82 -8.48
N TRP A 117 16.55 14.80 -9.38
CA TRP A 117 15.48 15.39 -10.18
C TRP A 117 14.83 14.37 -11.12
N GLN A 118 15.63 13.61 -11.86
CA GLN A 118 15.11 12.55 -12.74
C GLN A 118 14.33 11.50 -11.94
N ALA A 119 14.83 11.11 -10.77
CA ALA A 119 14.11 10.21 -9.88
C ALA A 119 12.79 10.80 -9.40
N TYR A 120 12.76 12.10 -9.10
CA TYR A 120 11.55 12.81 -8.68
C TYR A 120 10.47 12.86 -9.77
N GLU A 121 10.85 13.16 -11.01
CA GLU A 121 9.93 13.15 -12.15
C GLU A 121 9.33 11.76 -12.40
N ALA A 122 10.16 10.73 -12.40
CA ALA A 122 9.69 9.35 -12.53
C ALA A 122 8.75 8.94 -11.39
N ILE A 123 9.01 9.40 -10.16
CA ILE A 123 8.08 9.19 -9.04
C ILE A 123 6.72 9.82 -9.34
N GLY A 124 6.69 11.05 -9.86
CA GLY A 124 5.46 11.72 -10.27
C GLY A 124 4.65 10.91 -11.29
N GLU A 125 5.30 10.40 -12.33
CA GLU A 125 4.65 9.55 -13.35
C GLU A 125 4.09 8.25 -12.76
N ILE A 126 4.84 7.60 -11.87
CA ILE A 126 4.41 6.37 -11.20
C ILE A 126 3.21 6.61 -10.31
N GLU A 127 3.22 7.70 -9.53
CA GLU A 127 2.10 8.03 -8.65
C GLU A 127 0.85 8.38 -9.43
N TYR A 128 0.98 9.13 -10.51
CA TYR A 128 -0.11 9.38 -11.45
C TYR A 128 -0.68 8.08 -12.04
N TYR A 129 0.19 7.19 -12.55
CA TYR A 129 -0.23 5.89 -13.09
C TYR A 129 -0.98 5.03 -12.06
N LEU A 130 -0.47 4.95 -10.83
CA LEU A 130 -1.11 4.19 -9.75
C LEU A 130 -2.46 4.76 -9.35
N GLU A 131 -2.59 6.08 -9.34
CA GLU A 131 -3.84 6.75 -9.03
C GLU A 131 -4.90 6.51 -10.11
N GLU A 132 -4.55 6.71 -11.38
CA GLU A 132 -5.47 6.46 -12.49
C GLU A 132 -5.89 4.99 -12.54
N HIS A 133 -4.96 4.05 -12.35
CA HIS A 133 -5.31 2.63 -12.28
C HIS A 133 -6.27 2.33 -11.11
N ARG A 134 -6.11 3.00 -9.96
CA ARG A 134 -7.04 2.86 -8.82
C ARG A 134 -8.43 3.35 -9.21
N LYS A 135 -8.53 4.56 -9.78
CA LYS A 135 -9.81 5.14 -10.25
C LYS A 135 -10.49 4.25 -11.29
N THR A 136 -9.74 3.71 -12.25
CA THR A 136 -10.30 2.78 -13.25
C THR A 136 -10.85 1.51 -12.60
N LYS A 137 -10.14 0.93 -11.62
CA LYS A 137 -10.62 -0.23 -10.85
C LYS A 137 -11.89 0.08 -10.06
N GLU A 138 -11.95 1.26 -9.44
CA GLU A 138 -13.15 1.73 -8.73
C GLU A 138 -14.34 1.86 -9.69
N ARG A 139 -14.14 2.49 -10.86
CA ARG A 139 -15.15 2.60 -11.93
C ARG A 139 -15.64 1.23 -12.42
N ILE A 140 -14.73 0.30 -12.70
CA ILE A 140 -15.08 -1.07 -13.15
C ILE A 140 -15.86 -1.81 -12.06
N ASN A 141 -15.52 -1.62 -10.79
CA ASN A 141 -16.21 -2.23 -9.66
C ASN A 141 -17.50 -1.49 -9.26
N GLY A 142 -17.91 -0.46 -10.02
CA GLY A 142 -19.10 0.33 -9.76
C GLY A 142 -19.03 1.23 -8.52
N VAL A 143 -17.83 1.43 -7.96
CA VAL A 143 -17.60 2.30 -6.80
C VAL A 143 -17.53 3.75 -7.28
N GLY A 144 -18.56 4.54 -6.97
CA GLY A 144 -18.65 5.96 -7.35
C GLY A 144 -19.45 6.26 -8.63
N LEU A 145 -20.23 5.31 -9.15
CA LEU A 145 -21.24 5.57 -10.18
C LEU A 145 -22.51 6.11 -9.53
N ASP A 146 -22.98 7.28 -9.97
CA ASP A 146 -24.31 7.78 -9.60
C ASP A 146 -25.40 6.79 -10.03
N GLN A 147 -26.55 6.82 -9.34
CA GLN A 147 -27.68 5.91 -9.59
C GLN A 147 -28.07 5.87 -11.08
N GLU A 148 -28.01 7.02 -11.75
CA GLU A 148 -28.30 7.15 -13.19
C GLU A 148 -27.28 6.42 -14.07
N GLN A 149 -25.99 6.52 -13.75
CA GLN A 149 -24.93 5.85 -14.51
C GLN A 149 -24.99 4.33 -14.36
N GLN A 150 -25.37 3.84 -13.16
CA GLN A 150 -25.61 2.41 -12.95
C GLN A 150 -26.81 1.89 -13.74
N ASN A 151 -27.88 2.68 -13.84
CA ASN A 151 -29.07 2.32 -14.62
C ASN A 151 -28.78 2.31 -16.12
N GLN A 152 -28.02 3.29 -16.63
CA GLN A 152 -27.59 3.34 -18.03
C GLN A 152 -26.71 2.15 -18.41
N MET A 153 -25.78 1.73 -17.54
CA MET A 153 -24.96 0.55 -17.80
C MET A 153 -25.78 -0.75 -17.81
N LYS A 154 -26.80 -0.86 -16.96
CA LYS A 154 -27.73 -2.01 -16.96
C LYS A 154 -28.59 -2.04 -18.23
N GLU A 155 -29.12 -0.89 -18.66
CA GLU A 155 -29.90 -0.77 -19.89
C GLU A 155 -29.06 -1.06 -21.14
N ALA A 156 -27.83 -0.54 -21.20
CA ALA A 156 -26.88 -0.81 -22.27
C ALA A 156 -26.50 -2.30 -22.33
N GLY A 157 -26.30 -2.94 -21.17
CA GLY A 157 -26.05 -4.38 -21.09
C GLY A 157 -27.24 -5.22 -21.59
N ASN A 158 -28.46 -4.85 -21.20
CA ASN A 158 -29.69 -5.55 -21.61
C ASN A 158 -29.98 -5.39 -23.12
N THR A 159 -29.75 -4.20 -23.67
CA THR A 159 -29.91 -3.96 -25.12
C THR A 159 -28.89 -4.75 -25.94
N LEU A 160 -27.63 -4.84 -25.49
CA LEU A 160 -26.61 -5.67 -26.13
C LEU A 160 -26.98 -7.16 -26.09
N LEU A 161 -27.46 -7.66 -24.95
CA LEU A 161 -27.93 -9.03 -24.79
C LEU A 161 -29.11 -9.37 -25.70
N ASN A 162 -30.07 -8.45 -25.83
CA ASN A 162 -31.21 -8.63 -26.73
C ASN A 162 -30.77 -8.63 -28.20
N ARG A 163 -29.85 -7.75 -28.58
CA ARG A 163 -29.31 -7.70 -29.94
C ARG A 163 -28.48 -8.93 -30.30
N ILE A 164 -27.75 -9.50 -29.35
CA ILE A 164 -27.04 -10.78 -29.53
C ILE A 164 -28.05 -11.92 -29.73
N LYS A 165 -29.17 -11.94 -28.98
CA LYS A 165 -30.23 -12.95 -29.15
C LYS A 165 -30.94 -12.82 -30.50
N GLU A 166 -31.16 -11.60 -30.97
CA GLU A 166 -31.76 -11.33 -32.29
C GLU A 166 -30.85 -11.75 -33.45
N LEU A 167 -29.53 -11.64 -33.29
CA LEU A 167 -28.54 -12.07 -34.28
C LEU A 167 -28.25 -13.59 -34.24
N ALA A 168 -28.74 -14.30 -33.22
CA ALA A 168 -28.57 -15.74 -33.04
C ALA A 168 -29.80 -16.55 -33.51
N LEU A 169 -30.80 -15.90 -34.12
CA LEU A 169 -31.95 -16.48 -34.82
C LEU A 169 -31.77 -16.32 -36.33
#